data_AF-A0A821GZ43-F1
#
_entry.id   AF-A0A821GZ43-F1
#
_cell.length_a   1.000
_cell.length_b   1.000
_cell.length_c   1.000
_cell.angle_alpha   90.00
_cell.angle_beta   90.00
_cell.angle_gamma   90.00
#
_symmetry.space_group_name_H-M   'P 1'
#
loop_
_entity.id
_entity.type
_entity.pdbx_description
1 polymer ?
#
loop_
_entity_poly.entity_id
_entity_poly.type
_entity_poly.pdbx_seq_one_letter_code
_entity_poly.pdbx_strand_id
1 'polypeptide(L)'
;CGLNALKKWLPNAPSEEAIDAAIKRLHQLDILDLKRDFTSIGLSISKLPDFGSVEMSRAVLAALKDYKCGRDVLRLAAILGV
;
A
#
# COMPACT_ATOMS: atom_id res chain seq x y z
N CYS A 1 14.23 2.40 9.74
CA CYS A 1 15.21 3.12 8.88
C CYS A 1 14.57 3.77 7.63
N GLY A 2 13.63 3.09 6.94
CA GLY A 2 13.04 3.60 5.68
C GLY A 2 12.31 4.94 5.77
N LEU A 3 11.45 5.15 6.77
CA LEU A 3 10.69 6.41 6.91
C LEU A 3 11.60 7.63 7.12
N ASN A 4 12.66 7.49 7.92
CA ASN A 4 13.63 8.56 8.16
C ASN A 4 14.44 8.87 6.91
N ALA A 5 14.74 7.88 6.07
CA ALA A 5 15.38 8.08 4.78
C ALA A 5 14.44 8.83 3.81
N LEU A 6 13.16 8.46 3.75
CA LEU A 6 12.14 9.17 2.97
C LEU A 6 12.03 10.64 3.36
N LYS A 7 11.93 10.95 4.67
CA LYS A 7 11.91 12.34 5.16
C LYS A 7 13.14 13.14 4.72
N LYS A 8 14.32 12.51 4.69
CA LYS A 8 15.60 13.17 4.38
C LYS A 8 15.79 13.47 2.89
N TRP A 9 15.23 12.64 2.01
CA TRP A 9 15.51 12.70 0.56
C TRP A 9 14.31 13.13 -0.30
N LEU A 10 13.13 13.33 0.30
CA LEU A 10 11.98 13.88 -0.41
C LEU A 10 12.19 15.37 -0.69
N PRO A 11 12.16 15.82 -1.97
CA PRO A 11 12.35 17.24 -2.31
C PRO A 11 11.23 18.13 -1.75
N ASN A 12 10.03 17.59 -1.58
CA ASN A 12 8.90 18.20 -0.88
C ASN A 12 8.49 17.26 0.25
N ALA A 13 9.18 17.35 1.39
CA ALA A 13 8.87 16.52 2.55
C ALA A 13 7.41 16.79 3.00
N PRO A 14 6.58 15.75 3.12
CA PRO A 14 5.24 15.92 3.68
C PRO A 14 5.33 16.36 5.14
N SER A 15 4.29 17.05 5.61
CA SER A 15 4.21 17.47 7.01
C SER A 15 4.20 16.26 7.95
N GLU A 16 4.60 16.45 9.21
CA GLU A 16 4.61 15.35 10.17
C GLU A 16 3.20 14.79 10.40
N GLU A 17 2.18 15.65 10.37
CA GLU A 17 0.78 15.25 10.49
C GLU A 17 0.34 14.37 9.32
N ALA A 18 0.79 14.68 8.10
CA ALA A 18 0.49 13.87 6.93
C ALA A 18 1.16 12.49 7.01
N ILE A 19 2.38 12.43 7.52
CA ILE A 19 3.10 11.17 7.74
C ILE A 19 2.42 10.33 8.82
N ASP A 20 2.03 10.94 9.94
CA ASP A 20 1.34 10.23 11.03
C ASP A 20 -0.04 9.74 10.60
N ALA A 21 -0.78 10.54 9.81
CA ALA A 21 -2.05 10.13 9.21
C ALA A 21 -1.86 8.93 8.26
N ALA A 22 -0.81 8.94 7.44
CA ALA A 22 -0.49 7.83 6.56
C ALA A 22 -0.12 6.56 7.35
N ILE A 23 0.72 6.67 8.38
CA ILE A 23 1.09 5.53 9.25
C ILE A 23 -0.14 4.96 9.94
N LYS A 24 -1.00 5.81 10.50
CA LYS A 24 -2.27 5.38 11.13
C LYS A 24 -3.15 4.61 10.16
N ARG A 25 -3.27 5.09 8.92
CA ARG A 25 -4.03 4.41 7.86
C ARG A 25 -3.43 3.06 7.49
N LEU A 26 -2.11 2.96 7.41
CA LEU A 26 -1.42 1.69 7.14
C LEU A 26 -1.61 0.66 8.26
N HIS A 27 -1.69 1.08 9.53
CA HIS A 27 -2.07 0.19 10.63
C HIS A 27 -3.52 -0.28 10.50
N GLN A 28 -4.46 0.62 10.20
CA GLN A 28 -5.87 0.28 10.02
C GLN A 28 -6.11 -0.71 8.87
N LEU A 29 -5.25 -0.68 7.85
CA LEU A 29 -5.29 -1.60 6.72
C LEU A 29 -4.53 -2.91 6.95
N ASP A 30 -3.98 -3.12 8.15
CA ASP A 30 -3.16 -4.28 8.52
C ASP A 30 -1.93 -4.45 7.61
N ILE A 31 -1.34 -3.32 7.17
CA ILE A 31 -0.15 -3.29 6.32
C ILE A 31 1.11 -3.13 7.16
N LEU A 32 1.01 -2.32 8.21
CA LEU A 32 2.05 -2.15 9.21
C LEU A 32 1.59 -2.69 10.56
N ASP A 33 2.44 -3.46 11.23
CA ASP A 33 2.23 -3.90 12.60
C ASP A 33 2.48 -2.74 13.60
N LEU A 34 2.24 -2.94 14.89
CA LEU A 34 2.44 -1.90 15.91
C LEU A 34 3.89 -1.39 16.03
N LYS A 35 4.87 -2.14 15.52
CA LYS A 35 6.29 -1.76 15.48
C LYS A 35 6.65 -0.99 14.21
N ARG A 36 5.68 -0.78 13.32
CA ARG A 36 5.84 -0.16 12.00
C ARG A 36 6.62 -1.04 11.01
N ASP A 37 6.64 -2.35 11.24
CA ASP A 37 7.16 -3.34 10.31
C ASP A 37 6.04 -3.81 9.37
N PHE A 38 6.39 -4.21 8.15
CA PHE A 38 5.40 -4.76 7.22
C PHE A 38 4.84 -6.09 7.74
N THR A 39 3.51 -6.20 7.75
CA THR A 39 2.83 -7.48 7.96
C THR A 39 3.01 -8.38 6.73
N SER A 40 2.55 -9.64 6.81
CA SER A 40 2.51 -10.54 5.65
C SER A 40 1.68 -9.96 4.48
N ILE A 41 0.58 -9.24 4.80
CA ILE A 41 -0.24 -8.54 3.82
C ILE A 41 0.54 -7.36 3.25
N GLY A 42 1.16 -6.54 4.09
CA GLY A 42 1.95 -5.39 3.66
C GLY A 42 3.11 -5.78 2.74
N LEU A 43 3.81 -6.87 3.05
CA LEU A 43 4.88 -7.42 2.22
C LEU A 43 4.37 -7.99 0.89
N SER A 44 3.13 -8.47 0.85
CA SER A 44 2.50 -8.92 -0.39
C SER A 44 2.10 -7.73 -1.27
N ILE A 45 1.54 -6.67 -0.65
CA ILE A 45 1.16 -5.43 -1.33
C ILE A 45 2.39 -4.71 -1.89
N SER A 46 3.51 -4.67 -1.17
CA SER A 46 4.73 -4.00 -1.63
C SER A 46 5.38 -4.64 -2.86
N LYS A 47 4.96 -5.86 -3.24
CA LYS A 47 5.40 -6.57 -4.45
C LYS A 47 4.47 -6.34 -5.64
N LEU A 48 3.32 -5.73 -5.42
CA LEU A 48 2.40 -5.38 -6.50
C LEU A 48 2.89 -4.11 -7.20
N PRO A 49 2.53 -3.92 -8.48
CA PRO A 49 2.69 -2.62 -9.11
C PRO A 49 1.87 -1.57 -8.35
N ASP A 50 2.24 -0.31 -8.52
CA ASP A 50 1.46 0.79 -7.97
C ASP A 50 0.08 0.82 -8.64
N PHE A 51 -0.98 0.74 -7.82
CA PHE A 51 -2.37 0.81 -8.26
C PHE A 51 -3.04 2.15 -7.93
N GLY A 52 -2.24 3.20 -7.72
CA GLY A 52 -2.67 4.55 -7.39
C GLY A 52 -3.20 4.72 -5.96
N SER A 53 -3.54 3.64 -5.27
CA SER A 53 -3.90 3.66 -3.85
C SER A 53 -3.62 2.32 -3.18
N VAL A 54 -3.33 2.40 -1.88
CA VAL A 54 -3.06 1.23 -1.04
C VAL A 54 -4.32 0.35 -0.91
N GLU A 55 -5.50 0.97 -0.89
CA GLU A 55 -6.79 0.29 -0.88
C GLU A 55 -7.00 -0.54 -2.15
N MET A 56 -6.65 0.01 -3.32
CA MET A 56 -6.74 -0.71 -4.57
C MET A 56 -5.75 -1.86 -4.61
N SER A 57 -4.49 -1.65 -4.19
CA SER A 57 -3.52 -2.75 -4.09
C SER A 57 -3.98 -3.86 -3.14
N ARG A 58 -4.69 -3.53 -2.07
CA ARG A 58 -5.30 -4.51 -1.17
C ARG A 58 -6.45 -5.27 -1.84
N ALA A 59 -7.32 -4.57 -2.58
CA ALA A 59 -8.40 -5.20 -3.34
C ALA A 59 -7.87 -6.16 -4.42
N VAL A 60 -6.83 -5.75 -5.15
CA VAL A 60 -6.13 -6.60 -6.13
C VAL A 60 -5.50 -7.80 -5.45
N LEU A 61 -4.85 -7.62 -4.29
CA LEU A 61 -4.26 -8.73 -3.55
C LEU A 61 -5.31 -9.77 -3.11
N ALA A 62 -6.44 -9.32 -2.57
CA ALA A 62 -7.55 -10.19 -2.20
C ALA A 62 -8.10 -10.92 -3.44
N ALA A 63 -8.28 -10.21 -4.55
CA ALA A 63 -8.70 -10.79 -5.83
C ALA A 63 -7.71 -11.81 -6.40
N LEU A 64 -6.42 -11.70 -6.10
CA LEU A 64 -5.40 -12.66 -6.53
C LEU A 64 -5.32 -13.90 -5.62
N LYS A 65 -5.53 -13.73 -4.31
CA LYS A 65 -5.39 -14.79 -3.31
C LYS A 65 -6.68 -15.57 -3.08
N ASP A 66 -7.80 -14.87 -2.93
CA ASP A 66 -9.05 -15.44 -2.44
C ASP A 66 -10.04 -15.73 -3.57
N TYR A 67 -9.90 -15.04 -4.70
CA TYR A 67 -10.77 -15.19 -5.85
C TYR A 67 -9.99 -15.70 -7.06
N LYS A 68 -10.55 -16.63 -7.83
CA LYS A 68 -9.92 -17.11 -9.09
C LYS A 68 -9.97 -16.05 -10.21
N CYS A 69 -10.32 -14.79 -9.90
CA CYS A 69 -10.55 -13.71 -10.85
C CYS A 69 -9.46 -12.63 -10.83
N GLY A 70 -8.29 -12.88 -10.22
CA GLY A 70 -7.22 -11.88 -10.16
C GLY A 70 -6.82 -11.31 -11.53
N ARG A 71 -6.95 -12.09 -12.62
CA ARG A 71 -6.75 -11.61 -13.99
C ARG A 71 -7.80 -10.59 -14.45
N ASP A 72 -9.05 -10.75 -14.04
CA ASP A 72 -10.13 -9.83 -14.41
C ASP A 72 -10.08 -8.54 -13.59
N VAL A 73 -9.68 -8.63 -12.32
CA VAL A 73 -9.47 -7.45 -11.47
C VAL A 73 -8.27 -6.64 -11.95
N LEU A 74 -7.17 -7.26 -12.38
CA LEU A 74 -6.05 -6.56 -13.01
C LEU A 74 -6.45 -5.85 -14.30
N ARG A 75 -7.30 -6.48 -15.12
CA ARG A 75 -7.83 -5.85 -16.34
C ARG A 75 -8.74 -4.67 -16.02
N LEU A 76 -9.60 -4.80 -15.02
CA LEU A 76 -10.46 -3.71 -14.58
C LEU A 76 -9.66 -2.54 -14.00
N ALA A 77 -8.65 -2.82 -13.17
CA ALA A 77 -7.73 -1.81 -12.65
C ALA A 77 -7.04 -1.04 -13.79
N ALA A 78 -6.46 -1.77 -14.75
CA ALA A 78 -5.85 -1.19 -15.94
C ALA A 78 -6.81 -0.34 -16.78
N ILE A 79 -8.08 -0.78 -16.94
CA ILE A 79 -9.12 -0.01 -17.66
C ILE A 79 -9.45 1.29 -16.91
N LEU A 80 -9.54 1.22 -15.59
CA LEU A 80 -9.86 2.36 -14.74
C LEU A 80 -8.67 3.32 -14.55
N GLY A 81 -7.49 2.98 -15.07
CA GLY A 81 -6.27 3.76 -14.91
C GLY A 81 -5.79 3.80 -13.46
N VAL A 82 -6.20 2.82 -12.65
CA VAL A 82 -5.72 2.59 -11.29
C VAL A 82 -4.80 1.39 -11.28
#